data_AF-A0A8H4ST89-F1
#
_entry.id   AF-A0A8H4ST89-F1
#
_cell.length_a   1.000
_cell.length_b   1.000
_cell.length_c   1.000
_cell.angle_alpha   90.00
_cell.angle_beta   90.00
_cell.angle_gamma   90.00
#
_symmetry.space_group_name_H-M   'P 1'
#
loop_
_entity.id
_entity.type
_entity.pdbx_description
1 polymer ?
#
loop_
_entity_poly.entity_id
_entity_poly.type
_entity_poly.pdbx_seq_one_letter_code
_entity_poly.pdbx_strand_id
1 'polypeptide(L)'
;MLFKVPRILGAAILLNAVTADGTYRSRPDLSPPTLNITLDCEGRCSNGYLFVAPFTGYHDPVDHGPLQAAPYILTDTGDLVWSGFSYFSIWAGNFQAARWKGKDVLLSFEGAHNSLHGHGHGHHTFLDQHYQNIRELRAGNHMISDKHEFIVINETSALFQIYHPLQRNLRRYGGTSKQTWIVDA
;
A
#
# COMPACT_ATOMS: atom_id res chain seq x y z
N MET A 1 -22.02 -18.12 67.78
CA MET A 1 -21.58 -17.07 66.83
C MET A 1 -20.75 -17.76 65.76
N LEU A 2 -21.30 -18.01 64.57
CA LEU A 2 -20.61 -18.68 63.45
C LEU A 2 -19.79 -17.65 62.66
N PHE A 3 -18.50 -17.89 62.48
CA PHE A 3 -17.68 -17.13 61.53
C PHE A 3 -17.73 -17.81 60.14
N LYS A 4 -18.22 -17.08 59.14
CA LYS A 4 -18.16 -17.45 57.72
C LYS A 4 -16.76 -17.15 57.18
N VAL A 5 -16.09 -18.16 56.65
CA VAL A 5 -14.87 -18.01 55.83
C VAL A 5 -15.28 -17.64 54.40
N PRO A 6 -14.73 -16.58 53.77
CA PRO A 6 -15.03 -16.29 52.39
C PRO A 6 -14.24 -17.25 51.48
N ARG A 7 -14.94 -17.91 50.56
CA ARG A 7 -14.33 -18.66 49.46
C ARG A 7 -13.82 -17.64 48.42
N ILE A 8 -12.50 -17.60 48.21
CA ILE A 8 -11.89 -16.87 47.10
C ILE A 8 -12.14 -17.70 45.83
N LEU A 9 -12.96 -17.18 44.93
CA LEU A 9 -13.19 -17.73 43.60
C LEU A 9 -11.97 -17.35 42.73
N GLY A 10 -11.07 -18.29 42.48
CA GLY A 10 -9.94 -18.09 41.58
C GLY A 10 -10.42 -18.04 40.13
N ALA A 11 -10.37 -16.87 39.50
CA ALA A 11 -10.56 -16.75 38.07
C ALA A 11 -9.30 -17.28 37.37
N ALA A 12 -9.41 -18.41 36.67
CA ALA A 12 -8.35 -18.92 35.82
C ALA A 12 -8.23 -18.01 34.59
N ILE A 13 -7.18 -17.19 34.54
CA ILE A 13 -6.81 -16.43 33.36
C ILE A 13 -6.23 -17.43 32.36
N LEU A 14 -6.99 -17.76 31.32
CA LEU A 14 -6.46 -18.46 30.15
C LEU A 14 -5.54 -17.49 29.41
N LEU A 15 -4.24 -17.59 29.69
CA LEU A 15 -3.21 -16.94 28.88
C LEU A 15 -3.23 -17.62 27.50
N ASN A 16 -3.80 -16.94 26.50
CA ASN A 16 -3.56 -17.31 25.11
C ASN A 16 -2.07 -17.13 24.86
N ALA A 17 -1.33 -18.23 24.78
CA ALA A 17 0.07 -18.19 24.38
C ALA A 17 0.12 -17.79 22.90
N VAL A 18 0.38 -16.52 22.63
CA VAL A 18 0.75 -16.06 21.30
C VAL A 18 2.17 -16.56 21.06
N THR A 19 2.32 -17.57 20.21
CA THR A 19 3.63 -17.98 19.74
C THR A 19 4.00 -17.07 18.57
N ALA A 20 4.98 -16.20 18.76
CA ALA A 20 5.69 -15.63 17.62
C ALA A 20 6.33 -16.81 16.87
N ASP A 21 5.97 -17.02 15.61
CA ASP A 21 6.48 -18.14 14.80
C ASP A 21 7.99 -17.98 14.52
N GLY A 22 8.51 -16.75 14.64
CA GLY A 22 9.91 -16.42 14.41
C GLY A 22 10.31 -16.51 12.95
N THR A 23 9.35 -16.45 12.02
CA THR A 23 9.58 -16.57 10.58
C THR A 23 10.61 -15.54 10.09
N TYR A 24 10.52 -14.30 10.58
CA TYR A 24 11.48 -13.23 10.26
C TYR A 24 12.37 -12.91 11.47
N ARG A 25 13.52 -13.54 11.56
CA ARG A 25 14.43 -13.40 12.73
C ARG A 25 14.99 -11.99 12.92
N SER A 26 15.36 -11.31 11.83
CA SER A 26 15.95 -9.96 11.87
C SER A 26 14.89 -8.86 12.04
N ARG A 27 13.64 -9.15 11.68
CA ARG A 27 12.50 -8.24 11.74
C ARG A 27 11.25 -8.99 12.23
N PRO A 28 11.24 -9.43 13.50
CA PRO A 28 10.14 -10.23 14.05
C PRO A 28 8.83 -9.42 14.19
N ASP A 29 8.89 -8.12 13.97
CA ASP A 29 7.74 -7.22 13.89
C ASP A 29 7.00 -7.28 12.54
N LEU A 30 7.59 -7.88 11.50
CA LEU A 30 6.95 -7.97 10.19
C LEU A 30 5.79 -8.97 10.17
N SER A 31 4.67 -8.51 9.61
CA SER A 31 3.46 -9.28 9.34
C SER A 31 3.02 -9.01 7.89
N PRO A 32 3.80 -9.48 6.89
CA PRO A 32 3.48 -9.32 5.48
C PRO A 32 2.23 -10.14 5.12
N PRO A 33 1.57 -9.83 3.99
CA PRO A 33 0.48 -10.67 3.48
C PRO A 33 0.96 -12.10 3.20
N THR A 34 0.18 -13.09 3.63
CA THR A 34 0.37 -14.49 3.25
C THR A 34 -0.48 -14.81 2.02
N LEU A 35 0.13 -15.25 0.93
CA LEU A 35 -0.60 -15.66 -0.27
C LEU A 35 -1.18 -17.06 -0.07
N ASN A 36 -2.47 -17.21 -0.33
CA ASN A 36 -3.11 -18.51 -0.44
C ASN A 36 -3.10 -18.95 -1.91
N ILE A 37 -2.01 -19.59 -2.32
CA ILE A 37 -1.81 -20.05 -3.69
C ILE A 37 -2.46 -21.43 -3.84
N THR A 38 -3.63 -21.47 -4.47
CA THR A 38 -4.44 -22.69 -4.61
C THR A 38 -4.32 -23.36 -5.97
N LEU A 39 -3.71 -22.67 -6.94
CA LEU A 39 -3.50 -23.14 -8.29
C LEU A 39 -2.00 -23.24 -8.54
N ASP A 40 -1.53 -24.44 -8.85
CA ASP A 40 -0.17 -24.61 -9.35
C ASP A 40 -0.06 -23.96 -10.73
N CYS A 41 1.06 -23.29 -10.97
CA CYS A 41 1.40 -22.71 -12.25
C CYS A 41 1.72 -23.77 -13.32
N GLU A 42 1.96 -25.03 -12.94
CA GLU A 42 2.27 -26.14 -13.86
C GLU A 42 3.43 -25.80 -14.83
N GLY A 43 4.41 -25.04 -14.35
CA GLY A 43 5.54 -24.57 -15.16
C GLY A 43 5.22 -23.46 -16.18
N ARG A 44 4.01 -22.88 -16.16
CA ARG A 44 3.61 -21.75 -17.03
C ARG A 44 3.95 -20.37 -16.46
N CYS A 45 4.17 -20.28 -15.16
CA CYS A 45 4.60 -19.03 -14.54
C CYS A 45 6.10 -18.84 -14.75
N SER A 46 6.51 -17.60 -15.00
CA SER A 46 7.92 -17.24 -14.92
C SER A 46 8.40 -17.44 -13.48
N ASN A 47 9.58 -18.03 -13.29
CA ASN A 47 10.32 -17.93 -12.03
C ASN A 47 10.56 -16.43 -11.77
N GLY A 48 9.73 -15.83 -10.92
CA GLY A 48 9.59 -14.38 -10.91
C GLY A 48 9.13 -13.86 -9.57
N TYR A 49 9.23 -12.55 -9.45
CA TYR A 49 8.81 -11.82 -8.27
C TYR A 49 7.44 -11.21 -8.47
N LEU A 50 6.62 -11.30 -7.44
CA LEU A 50 5.33 -10.61 -7.33
C LEU A 50 5.55 -9.29 -6.62
N PHE A 51 5.22 -8.19 -7.31
CA PHE A 51 5.26 -6.84 -6.76
C PHE A 51 3.85 -6.46 -6.34
N VAL A 52 3.64 -6.31 -5.04
CA VAL A 52 2.31 -6.02 -4.48
C VAL A 52 2.39 -4.85 -3.51
N ALA A 53 1.32 -4.06 -3.43
CA ALA A 53 1.17 -2.99 -2.44
C ALA A 53 -0.21 -3.10 -1.79
N PRO A 54 -0.48 -4.15 -1.01
CA PRO A 54 -1.77 -4.35 -0.37
C PRO A 54 -2.04 -3.27 0.67
N PHE A 55 -3.29 -2.87 0.74
CA PHE A 55 -3.81 -1.95 1.73
C PHE A 55 -5.19 -2.40 2.16
N THR A 56 -5.64 -1.92 3.31
CA THR A 56 -7.00 -2.19 3.80
C THR A 56 -8.03 -1.36 3.04
N GLY A 57 -9.10 -2.02 2.58
CA GLY A 57 -10.29 -1.34 2.06
C GLY A 57 -11.30 -0.99 3.15
N TYR A 58 -11.01 -1.33 4.40
CA TYR A 58 -11.90 -1.11 5.54
C TYR A 58 -11.69 0.28 6.15
N HIS A 59 -12.75 0.82 6.74
CA HIS A 59 -12.68 2.11 7.43
C HIS A 59 -11.96 1.98 8.77
N ASP A 60 -11.25 3.04 9.18
CA ASP A 60 -10.64 3.11 10.49
C ASP A 60 -11.68 3.10 11.62
N PRO A 61 -11.37 2.46 12.77
CA PRO A 61 -10.15 1.70 13.06
C PRO A 61 -10.14 0.34 12.36
N VAL A 62 -9.02 0.00 11.74
CA VAL A 62 -8.85 -1.26 11.01
C VAL A 62 -8.43 -2.37 11.97
N ASP A 63 -9.30 -3.35 12.18
CA ASP A 63 -9.01 -4.58 12.96
C ASP A 63 -8.84 -5.83 12.07
N HIS A 64 -8.94 -5.68 10.75
CA HIS A 64 -8.82 -6.76 9.77
C HIS A 64 -8.21 -6.28 8.44
N GLY A 65 -7.63 -7.20 7.67
CA GLY A 65 -6.90 -6.89 6.43
C GLY A 65 -5.40 -6.64 6.65
N PRO A 66 -4.68 -6.11 5.64
CA PRO A 66 -3.24 -5.84 5.75
C PRO A 66 -2.97 -4.74 6.79
N LEU A 67 -2.59 -5.15 8.00
CA LEU A 67 -2.26 -4.22 9.09
C LEU A 67 -0.92 -3.51 8.85
N GLN A 68 -0.06 -4.09 8.02
CA GLN A 68 1.15 -3.47 7.50
C GLN A 68 0.96 -3.16 6.03
N ALA A 69 0.18 -2.12 5.73
CA ALA A 69 0.01 -1.66 4.35
C ALA A 69 1.36 -1.10 3.84
N ALA A 70 1.94 -1.75 2.84
CA ALA A 70 3.24 -1.41 2.29
C ALA A 70 3.49 -2.11 0.94
N PRO A 71 4.48 -1.67 0.16
CA PRO A 71 5.03 -2.45 -0.93
C PRO A 71 5.73 -3.72 -0.45
N TYR A 72 5.54 -4.84 -1.13
CA TYR A 72 6.22 -6.11 -0.88
C TYR A 72 6.68 -6.74 -2.18
N ILE A 73 7.80 -7.43 -2.11
CA ILE A 73 8.26 -8.37 -3.13
C ILE A 73 8.12 -9.77 -2.56
N LEU A 74 7.36 -10.61 -3.25
CA LEU A 74 7.15 -12.01 -2.89
C LEU A 74 7.67 -12.92 -4.01
N THR A 75 8.03 -14.15 -3.69
CA THR A 75 8.21 -15.19 -4.71
C THR A 75 6.86 -15.65 -5.25
N ASP A 76 6.88 -16.40 -6.34
CA ASP A 76 5.73 -17.12 -6.89
C ASP A 76 5.21 -18.24 -5.97
N THR A 77 5.98 -18.65 -4.95
CA THR A 77 5.55 -19.53 -3.85
C THR A 77 5.00 -18.78 -2.64
N GLY A 78 5.06 -17.44 -2.64
CA GLY A 78 4.55 -16.59 -1.55
C GLY A 78 5.56 -16.26 -0.44
N ASP A 79 6.83 -16.62 -0.61
CA ASP A 79 7.89 -16.29 0.35
C ASP A 79 8.26 -14.81 0.25
N LEU A 80 8.47 -14.15 1.40
CA LEU A 80 8.87 -12.74 1.42
C LEU A 80 10.32 -12.57 0.96
N VAL A 81 10.52 -11.74 -0.06
CA VAL A 81 11.83 -11.31 -0.55
C VAL A 81 12.22 -9.97 0.04
N TRP A 82 11.28 -9.03 0.08
CA TRP A 82 11.49 -7.70 0.64
C TRP A 82 10.19 -7.05 1.11
N SER A 83 10.28 -6.30 2.21
CA SER A 83 9.18 -5.51 2.79
C SER A 83 9.55 -4.03 2.78
N GLY A 84 8.69 -3.24 2.15
CA GLY A 84 8.72 -1.77 2.19
C GLY A 84 8.00 -1.19 3.42
N PHE A 85 7.58 -2.03 4.37
CA PHE A 85 6.98 -1.53 5.61
C PHE A 85 8.01 -0.69 6.37
N SER A 86 7.62 0.53 6.73
CA SER A 86 8.45 1.64 7.25
C SER A 86 9.38 2.33 6.25
N TYR A 87 9.46 1.88 4.98
CA TYR A 87 10.12 2.64 3.91
C TYR A 87 9.16 3.61 3.23
N PHE A 88 7.87 3.28 3.21
CA PHE A 88 6.81 4.10 2.63
C PHE A 88 5.80 4.45 3.72
N SER A 89 5.37 5.71 3.74
CA SER A 89 4.31 6.20 4.63
C SER A 89 3.55 7.31 3.90
N ILE A 90 2.24 7.47 3.99
CA ILE A 90 1.20 6.87 4.83
C ILE A 90 0.42 5.73 4.13
N TRP A 91 0.47 5.70 2.80
CA TRP A 91 -0.16 4.70 1.94
C TRP A 91 0.68 4.61 0.67
N ALA A 92 0.83 3.40 0.16
CA ALA A 92 1.60 3.11 -1.04
C ALA A 92 0.77 2.31 -2.04
N GLY A 93 1.02 2.54 -3.32
CA GLY A 93 0.35 1.85 -4.41
C GLY A 93 1.17 1.88 -5.68
N ASN A 94 0.76 1.14 -6.70
CA ASN A 94 1.47 1.06 -7.98
C ASN A 94 2.98 0.77 -7.79
N PHE A 95 3.25 -0.26 -6.98
CA PHE A 95 4.61 -0.72 -6.72
C PHE A 95 5.08 -1.62 -7.87
N GLN A 96 6.19 -1.25 -8.49
CA GLN A 96 6.71 -1.96 -9.66
C GLN A 96 8.22 -1.77 -9.82
N ALA A 97 8.83 -2.65 -10.62
CA ALA A 97 10.19 -2.48 -11.10
C ALA A 97 10.20 -1.70 -12.43
N ALA A 98 11.23 -0.89 -12.64
CA ALA A 98 11.45 -0.16 -13.89
C ALA A 98 12.95 -0.01 -14.18
N ARG A 99 13.28 0.51 -15.37
CA ARG A 99 14.63 0.99 -15.69
C ARG A 99 14.66 2.50 -15.80
N TRP A 100 15.66 3.11 -15.17
CA TRP A 100 15.90 4.54 -15.22
C TRP A 100 17.39 4.82 -15.34
N LYS A 101 17.79 5.56 -16.39
CA LYS A 101 19.18 5.89 -16.71
C LYS A 101 20.12 4.67 -16.70
N GLY A 102 19.70 3.58 -17.34
CA GLY A 102 20.44 2.34 -17.46
C GLY A 102 20.44 1.46 -16.22
N LYS A 103 19.77 1.86 -15.13
CA LYS A 103 19.76 1.13 -13.85
C LYS A 103 18.37 0.58 -13.55
N ASP A 104 18.34 -0.61 -12.96
CA ASP A 104 17.12 -1.19 -12.41
C ASP A 104 16.75 -0.46 -11.11
N VAL A 105 15.49 -0.06 -11.02
CA VAL A 105 14.93 0.67 -9.88
C VAL A 105 13.61 0.07 -9.46
N LEU A 106 13.27 0.24 -8.20
CA LEU A 106 11.90 0.04 -7.72
C LEU A 106 11.22 1.40 -7.62
N LEU A 107 9.93 1.44 -7.90
CA LEU A 107 9.14 2.65 -7.70
C LEU A 107 7.78 2.32 -7.09
N SER A 108 7.27 3.23 -6.29
CA SER A 108 5.91 3.16 -5.74
C SER A 108 5.34 4.57 -5.64
N PHE A 109 4.03 4.71 -5.82
CA PHE A 109 3.32 5.87 -5.31
C PHE A 109 3.38 5.87 -3.78
N GLU A 110 3.47 7.07 -3.22
CA GLU A 110 3.46 7.36 -1.79
C GLU A 110 2.64 8.64 -1.57
N GLY A 111 1.60 8.56 -0.73
CA GLY A 111 0.77 9.73 -0.45
C GLY A 111 -0.60 9.40 0.15
N ALA A 112 -1.49 10.38 0.15
CA ALA A 112 -2.84 10.23 0.68
C ALA A 112 -3.75 9.45 -0.27
N HIS A 113 -4.48 8.49 0.29
CA HIS A 113 -5.50 7.73 -0.42
C HIS A 113 -6.89 8.33 -0.17
N ASN A 114 -7.49 8.99 -1.17
CA ASN A 114 -8.90 9.39 -1.11
C ASN A 114 -9.77 8.24 -1.63
N SER A 115 -10.19 7.34 -0.73
CA SER A 115 -10.99 6.17 -1.09
C SER A 115 -12.36 6.54 -1.64
N LEU A 116 -13.01 7.56 -1.06
CA LEU A 116 -14.36 7.98 -1.43
C LEU A 116 -14.48 8.45 -2.88
N HIS A 117 -13.41 9.03 -3.43
CA HIS A 117 -13.42 9.60 -4.79
C HIS A 117 -12.41 8.90 -5.72
N GLY A 118 -11.84 7.78 -5.30
CA GLY A 118 -10.98 6.99 -6.18
C GLY A 118 -9.74 7.71 -6.71
N HIS A 119 -9.13 8.67 -5.97
CA HIS A 119 -7.87 9.31 -6.41
C HIS A 119 -6.83 9.43 -5.28
N GLY A 120 -5.59 9.68 -5.65
CA GLY A 120 -4.45 9.85 -4.75
C GLY A 120 -3.94 11.28 -4.73
N HIS A 121 -3.25 11.64 -3.66
CA HIS A 121 -2.47 12.88 -3.59
C HIS A 121 -1.07 12.57 -3.06
N GLY A 122 -0.07 12.55 -3.95
CA GLY A 122 1.26 12.14 -3.54
C GLY A 122 2.35 12.36 -4.59
N HIS A 123 3.35 11.50 -4.50
CA HIS A 123 4.52 11.45 -5.38
C HIS A 123 4.93 10.00 -5.63
N HIS A 124 5.90 9.82 -6.53
CA HIS A 124 6.49 8.51 -6.80
C HIS A 124 7.91 8.48 -6.24
N THR A 125 8.17 7.54 -5.35
CA THR A 125 9.47 7.34 -4.70
C THR A 125 10.22 6.22 -5.41
N PHE A 126 11.49 6.46 -5.74
CA PHE A 126 12.36 5.52 -6.45
C PHE A 126 13.41 4.98 -5.49
N LEU A 127 13.58 3.66 -5.48
CA LEU A 127 14.63 2.97 -4.76
C LEU A 127 15.65 2.36 -5.72
N ASP A 128 16.93 2.35 -5.32
CA ASP A 128 17.96 1.60 -6.01
C ASP A 128 18.00 0.11 -5.60
N GLN A 129 18.98 -0.62 -6.13
CA GLN A 129 19.22 -2.04 -5.82
C GLN A 129 19.62 -2.31 -4.36
N HIS A 130 19.97 -1.27 -3.60
CA HIS A 130 20.23 -1.35 -2.15
C HIS A 130 19.04 -0.84 -1.34
N TYR A 131 17.87 -0.69 -1.98
CA TYR A 131 16.63 -0.20 -1.41
C TYR A 131 16.74 1.21 -0.80
N GLN A 132 17.68 2.04 -1.28
CA GLN A 132 17.83 3.41 -0.84
C GLN A 132 16.99 4.35 -1.70
N ASN A 133 16.32 5.33 -1.08
CA ASN A 133 15.60 6.37 -1.81
C ASN A 133 16.62 7.22 -2.61
N ILE A 134 16.52 7.16 -3.93
CA ILE A 134 17.39 7.89 -4.85
C ILE A 134 16.67 9.05 -5.54
N ARG A 135 15.34 9.07 -5.50
CA ARG A 135 14.53 10.11 -6.15
C ARG A 135 13.09 10.11 -5.66
N GLU A 136 12.56 11.31 -5.47
CA GLU A 136 11.12 11.56 -5.47
C GLU A 136 10.72 12.31 -6.74
N LEU A 137 9.65 11.87 -7.39
CA LEU A 137 9.07 12.51 -8.56
C LEU A 137 7.69 13.05 -8.23
N ARG A 138 7.55 14.37 -8.35
CA ARG A 138 6.32 15.13 -8.13
C ARG A 138 5.82 15.68 -9.45
N ALA A 139 4.51 15.88 -9.55
CA ALA A 139 3.93 16.57 -10.70
C ALA A 139 4.42 18.03 -10.76
N GLY A 140 4.65 18.53 -11.98
CA GLY A 140 5.02 19.93 -12.23
C GLY A 140 3.82 20.88 -12.16
N ASN A 141 4.05 22.19 -12.32
CA ASN A 141 3.00 23.22 -12.42
C ASN A 141 1.99 23.23 -11.25
N HIS A 142 2.45 22.99 -10.02
CA HIS A 142 1.61 22.93 -8.81
C HIS A 142 0.53 21.83 -8.85
N MET A 143 0.68 20.84 -9.73
CA MET A 143 -0.17 19.67 -9.78
C MET A 143 0.22 18.64 -8.73
N ILE A 144 -0.65 17.65 -8.50
CA ILE A 144 -0.43 16.56 -7.56
C ILE A 144 -0.57 15.24 -8.29
N SER A 145 0.37 14.31 -8.04
CA SER A 145 0.37 13.00 -8.67
C SER A 145 -0.76 12.13 -8.14
N ASP A 146 -1.38 11.38 -9.03
CA ASP A 146 -2.32 10.32 -8.70
C ASP A 146 -1.61 8.96 -8.53
N LYS A 147 -2.32 7.99 -7.96
CA LYS A 147 -1.83 6.67 -7.55
C LYS A 147 -1.95 5.57 -8.62
N HIS A 148 -2.82 5.71 -9.62
CA HIS A 148 -3.25 4.56 -10.45
C HIS A 148 -2.19 4.10 -11.46
N GLU A 149 -1.62 5.01 -12.25
CA GLU A 149 -0.71 4.67 -13.35
C GLU A 149 0.59 5.48 -13.30
N PHE A 150 1.71 4.80 -13.58
CA PHE A 150 3.04 5.39 -13.68
C PHE A 150 3.91 4.55 -14.60
N ILE A 151 4.47 5.16 -15.64
CA ILE A 151 5.31 4.48 -16.62
C ILE A 151 6.57 5.31 -16.83
N VAL A 152 7.74 4.68 -16.71
CA VAL A 152 9.00 5.28 -17.14
C VAL A 152 9.15 5.09 -18.64
N ILE A 153 9.25 6.19 -19.38
CA ILE A 153 9.40 6.21 -20.84
C ILE A 153 10.85 6.50 -21.20
N ASN A 154 11.42 5.63 -22.03
CA ASN A 154 12.80 5.71 -22.55
C ASN A 154 13.86 5.89 -21.45
N GLU A 155 13.59 5.40 -20.24
CA GLU A 155 14.45 5.52 -19.06
C GLU A 155 14.81 6.96 -18.63
N THR A 156 14.12 7.98 -19.18
CA THR A 156 14.46 9.40 -18.96
C THR A 156 13.30 10.23 -18.47
N SER A 157 12.07 9.87 -18.85
CA SER A 157 10.85 10.61 -18.55
C SER A 157 9.81 9.71 -17.91
N ALA A 158 8.78 10.29 -17.29
CA ALA A 158 7.67 9.54 -16.73
C ALA A 158 6.34 10.06 -17.27
N LEU A 159 5.43 9.13 -17.56
CA LEU A 159 4.02 9.39 -17.80
C LEU A 159 3.23 8.85 -16.61
N PHE A 160 2.39 9.68 -16.01
CA PHE A 160 1.58 9.32 -14.87
C PHE A 160 0.34 10.19 -14.81
N GLN A 161 -0.66 9.74 -14.05
CA GLN A 161 -1.93 10.43 -13.94
C GLN A 161 -1.89 11.54 -12.89
N ILE A 162 -2.70 12.56 -13.11
CA ILE A 162 -2.96 13.63 -12.15
C ILE A 162 -4.46 13.85 -12.08
N TYR A 163 -4.96 14.26 -10.92
CA TYR A 163 -6.32 14.73 -10.78
C TYR A 163 -6.32 16.26 -10.64
N HIS A 164 -6.81 16.98 -11.65
CA HIS A 164 -6.87 18.45 -11.66
C HIS A 164 -8.32 18.93 -11.50
N PRO A 165 -8.75 19.35 -10.29
CA PRO A 165 -10.06 19.93 -10.12
C PRO A 165 -10.15 21.29 -10.84
N LEU A 166 -11.03 21.40 -11.83
CA LEU A 166 -11.29 22.64 -12.57
C LEU A 166 -12.73 23.09 -12.34
N GLN A 167 -12.90 24.31 -11.86
CA GLN A 167 -14.23 24.91 -11.75
C GLN A 167 -14.79 25.20 -13.16
N ARG A 168 -16.01 24.74 -13.44
CA ARG A 168 -16.69 24.93 -14.73
C ARG A 168 -18.14 25.36 -14.52
N ASN A 169 -18.64 26.28 -15.33
CA ASN A 169 -20.05 26.66 -15.30
C ASN A 169 -20.90 25.54 -15.93
N LEU A 170 -21.77 24.92 -15.13
CA LEU A 170 -22.57 23.77 -15.54
C LEU A 170 -23.95 24.13 -16.08
N ARG A 171 -24.28 25.42 -16.27
CA ARG A 171 -25.60 25.87 -16.78
C ARG A 171 -26.01 25.20 -18.08
N ARG A 172 -25.05 24.99 -18.99
CA ARG A 172 -25.31 24.31 -20.29
C ARG A 172 -25.76 22.85 -20.13
N TYR A 173 -25.55 22.27 -18.95
CA TYR A 173 -25.94 20.91 -18.60
C TYR A 173 -27.09 20.87 -17.57
N GLY A 174 -27.82 21.98 -17.40
CA GLY A 174 -28.92 22.07 -16.43
C GLY A 174 -28.50 22.44 -15.01
N GLY A 175 -27.21 22.72 -14.77
CA GLY A 175 -26.70 23.14 -13.47
C GLY A 175 -27.11 24.58 -13.10
N THR A 176 -27.30 24.84 -11.82
CA THR A 176 -27.53 26.19 -11.27
C THR A 176 -26.24 27.00 -11.21
N SER A 177 -26.33 28.30 -10.86
CA SER A 177 -25.14 29.15 -10.62
C SER A 177 -24.24 28.66 -9.49
N LYS A 178 -24.75 27.82 -8.58
CA LYS A 178 -23.98 27.25 -7.47
C LYS A 178 -23.30 25.93 -7.82
N GLN A 179 -23.75 25.25 -8.86
CA GLN A 179 -23.18 23.97 -9.30
C GLN A 179 -22.06 24.24 -10.30
N THR A 180 -20.83 24.25 -9.80
CA THR A 180 -19.64 24.61 -10.59
C THR A 180 -18.54 23.53 -10.60
N TRP A 181 -18.83 22.37 -10.03
CA TRP A 181 -17.91 21.25 -9.92
C TRP A 181 -18.56 19.98 -10.45
N ILE A 182 -17.80 19.21 -11.23
CA ILE A 182 -18.09 17.81 -11.55
C ILE A 182 -16.93 17.03 -10.95
N VAL A 183 -17.26 15.93 -10.28
CA VAL A 183 -16.27 14.96 -9.82
C VAL A 183 -16.47 13.72 -10.67
N ASP A 184 -15.38 13.27 -11.27
CA ASP A 184 -15.29 11.90 -11.79
C ASP A 184 -14.99 11.03 -10.56
N ALA A 185 -15.93 10.15 -10.19
CA ALA A 185 -15.87 9.35 -8.98
C ALA A 185 -15.91 7.86 -9.33
#